data_AF-A0A137Q111-F1
#
_entry.id   AF-A0A137Q111-F1
#
_cell.length_a   1.000
_cell.length_b   1.000
_cell.length_c   1.000
_cell.angle_alpha   90.00
_cell.angle_beta   90.00
_cell.angle_gamma   90.00
#
_symmetry.space_group_name_H-M   'P 1'
#
loop_
_entity.id
_entity.type
_entity.pdbx_description
1 polymer ?
#
loop_
_entity_poly.entity_id
_entity_poly.type
_entity_poly.pdbx_seq_one_letter_code
_entity_poly.pdbx_strand_id
1 'polypeptide(L)'
;MSSEAAAFTRQYLNAAGLSLLVYEQFITWETEFQSIWRSSPWNVKLTFFIARYFSLGAQIANLIYSTPVFIRRQNGNCLPWFKLKFQTGSVMLLMWNLEAIMMVRVYALYGRKLWIGALLIFWFACCRASDVWFWTVGNDQLKLDMYCILTQVSATSRWMSLLVVINQTILWFLSYRKYRTAVRDQWIEQSPVLRTVIRDNSWTLLVLFGND
;
A
#
# COMPACT_ATOMS: atom_id res chain seq x y z
N MET A 1 26.32 -10.90 -12.93
CA MET A 1 25.10 -10.77 -13.75
C MET A 1 24.65 -9.32 -13.61
N SER A 2 24.76 -8.56 -14.70
CA SER A 2 24.99 -7.11 -14.70
C SER A 2 23.83 -6.28 -14.13
N SER A 3 24.16 -5.27 -13.32
CA SER A 3 23.22 -4.27 -12.79
C SER A 3 22.33 -3.62 -13.86
N GLU A 4 22.82 -3.57 -15.10
CA GLU A 4 22.08 -3.13 -16.28
C GLU A 4 20.89 -4.05 -16.61
N ALA A 5 21.07 -5.38 -16.60
CA ALA A 5 19.99 -6.32 -16.84
C ALA A 5 18.89 -6.18 -15.77
N ALA A 6 19.28 -5.96 -14.51
CA ALA A 6 18.32 -5.70 -13.43
C ALA A 6 17.54 -4.38 -13.64
N ALA A 7 18.19 -3.34 -14.18
CA ALA A 7 17.53 -2.08 -14.50
C ALA A 7 16.52 -2.22 -15.65
N PHE A 8 16.87 -2.96 -16.71
CA PHE A 8 15.94 -3.25 -17.82
C PHE A 8 14.76 -4.08 -17.36
N THR A 9 14.99 -5.18 -16.62
CA THR A 9 13.91 -6.01 -16.07
C THR A 9 12.94 -5.20 -15.22
N ARG A 10 13.45 -4.30 -14.36
CA ARG A 10 12.60 -3.43 -13.55
C ARG A 10 11.75 -2.48 -14.40
N GLN A 11 12.27 -1.95 -15.50
CA GLN A 11 11.49 -1.09 -16.40
C GLN A 11 10.38 -1.86 -17.09
N TYR A 12 10.66 -3.05 -17.62
CA TYR A 12 9.65 -3.90 -18.25
C TYR A 12 8.55 -4.30 -17.26
N LEU A 13 8.93 -4.69 -16.04
CA LEU A 13 7.97 -5.03 -14.98
C LEU A 13 7.11 -3.83 -14.57
N ASN A 14 7.71 -2.63 -14.43
CA ASN A 14 6.97 -1.42 -14.13
C ASN A 14 6.00 -1.03 -15.26
N ALA A 15 6.42 -1.15 -16.52
CA ALA A 15 5.57 -0.87 -17.68
C ALA A 15 4.41 -1.87 -17.79
N ALA A 16 4.70 -3.17 -17.60
CA ALA A 16 3.69 -4.21 -17.55
C ALA A 16 2.70 -3.98 -16.40
N GLY A 17 3.20 -3.69 -15.19
CA GLY A 17 2.37 -3.38 -14.03
C GLY A 17 1.49 -2.14 -14.24
N LEU A 18 2.04 -1.08 -14.86
CA LEU A 18 1.25 0.10 -15.23
C LEU A 18 0.15 -0.25 -16.23
N SER A 19 0.47 -1.04 -17.26
CA SER A 19 -0.51 -1.45 -18.28
C SER A 19 -1.67 -2.25 -17.69
N LEU A 20 -1.38 -3.16 -16.75
CA LEU A 20 -2.40 -3.93 -16.03
C LEU A 20 -3.27 -3.03 -15.14
N LEU A 21 -2.66 -2.12 -14.38
CA LEU A 21 -3.41 -1.17 -13.55
C LEU A 21 -4.34 -0.27 -14.36
N VAL A 22 -3.87 0.21 -15.51
CA VAL A 22 -4.67 1.00 -16.44
C VAL A 22 -5.80 0.16 -17.03
N TYR A 23 -5.52 -1.08 -17.42
CA TYR A 23 -6.54 -2.00 -17.93
C TYR A 23 -7.64 -2.29 -16.90
N GLU A 24 -7.26 -2.56 -15.65
CA GLU A 24 -8.22 -2.75 -14.56
C GLU A 24 -9.06 -1.50 -14.32
N GLN A 25 -8.46 -0.29 -14.41
CA GLN A 25 -9.20 0.97 -14.29
C GLN A 25 -10.28 1.12 -15.36
N PHE A 26 -9.97 0.76 -16.61
CA PHE A 26 -10.93 0.87 -17.70
C PHE A 26 -12.11 -0.08 -17.51
N ILE A 27 -11.88 -1.31 -17.07
CA ILE A 27 -12.95 -2.30 -16.89
C ILE A 27 -13.92 -1.90 -15.78
N THR A 28 -13.43 -1.38 -14.67
CA THR A 28 -14.29 -1.04 -13.53
C THR A 28 -14.80 0.40 -13.56
N TRP A 29 -14.40 1.21 -14.53
CA TRP A 29 -14.83 2.60 -14.64
C TRP A 29 -16.36 2.77 -14.64
N GLU A 30 -17.06 1.92 -15.40
CA GLU A 30 -18.51 2.01 -15.56
C GLU A 30 -19.26 1.75 -14.24
N THR A 31 -18.84 0.71 -13.52
CA THR A 31 -19.42 0.34 -12.22
C THR A 31 -19.07 1.36 -11.12
N GLU A 32 -17.87 1.95 -11.18
CA GLU A 32 -17.42 3.00 -10.26
C GLU A 32 -18.20 4.30 -10.40
N PHE A 33 -18.43 4.74 -11.64
CA PHE A 33 -19.13 5.99 -11.91
C PHE A 33 -20.56 5.94 -11.37
N GLN A 34 -21.24 4.81 -11.57
CA GLN A 34 -22.61 4.65 -11.12
C GLN A 34 -22.74 4.47 -9.60
N SER A 35 -21.80 3.75 -8.96
CA SER A 35 -21.88 3.42 -7.54
C SER A 35 -21.26 4.49 -6.63
N ILE A 36 -20.02 4.91 -6.93
CA ILE A 36 -19.22 5.74 -6.02
C ILE A 36 -19.49 7.22 -6.24
N TRP A 37 -19.49 7.67 -7.49
CA TRP A 37 -19.64 9.10 -7.79
C TRP A 37 -21.05 9.61 -7.51
N ARG A 38 -22.07 8.78 -7.77
CA ARG A 38 -23.48 9.16 -7.65
C ARG A 38 -24.05 9.09 -6.23
N SER A 39 -23.64 8.10 -5.41
CA SER A 39 -24.34 7.80 -4.15
C SER A 39 -23.46 7.76 -2.89
N SER A 40 -22.13 7.92 -3.01
CA SER A 40 -21.23 7.68 -1.88
C SER A 40 -20.91 8.95 -1.06
N PRO A 41 -20.77 8.86 0.27
CA PRO A 41 -20.28 9.95 1.11
C PRO A 41 -18.84 10.35 0.74
N TRP A 42 -18.50 11.62 1.02
CA TRP A 42 -17.21 12.24 0.67
C TRP A 42 -15.99 11.43 1.11
N ASN A 43 -16.01 10.86 2.32
CA ASN A 43 -14.87 10.09 2.86
C ASN A 43 -14.53 8.87 1.99
N VAL A 44 -15.54 8.15 1.52
CA VAL A 44 -15.34 6.97 0.65
C VAL A 44 -14.86 7.40 -0.73
N LYS A 45 -15.36 8.53 -1.25
CA LYS A 45 -14.87 9.12 -2.51
C LYS A 45 -13.39 9.48 -2.40
N LEU A 46 -12.98 10.12 -1.30
CA LEU A 46 -11.59 10.52 -1.08
C LEU A 46 -10.66 9.31 -0.95
N THR A 47 -11.03 8.33 -0.12
CA THR A 47 -10.22 7.11 0.05
C THR A 47 -10.08 6.35 -1.27
N PHE A 48 -11.16 6.25 -2.05
CA PHE A 48 -11.13 5.62 -3.36
C PHE A 48 -10.24 6.42 -4.34
N PHE A 49 -10.36 7.75 -4.33
CA PHE A 49 -9.57 8.61 -5.19
C PHE A 49 -8.06 8.46 -4.90
N ILE A 50 -7.69 8.46 -3.61
CA ILE A 50 -6.30 8.27 -3.18
C ILE A 50 -5.82 6.85 -3.51
N ALA A 51 -6.61 5.81 -3.25
CA ALA A 51 -6.19 4.44 -3.55
C ALA A 51 -5.89 4.25 -5.04
N ARG A 52 -6.63 4.94 -5.92
CA ARG A 52 -6.64 4.63 -7.35
C ARG A 52 -5.88 5.63 -8.22
N TYR A 53 -6.28 6.90 -8.17
CA TYR A 53 -5.67 7.93 -9.02
C TYR A 53 -4.29 8.33 -8.52
N PHE A 54 -4.09 8.39 -7.21
CA PHE A 54 -2.76 8.68 -6.66
C PHE A 54 -1.80 7.49 -6.85
N SER A 55 -2.28 6.24 -6.75
CA SER A 55 -1.47 5.06 -7.10
C SER A 55 -1.04 5.06 -8.57
N LEU A 56 -1.96 5.33 -9.48
CA LEU A 56 -1.67 5.46 -10.91
C LEU A 56 -0.67 6.59 -11.17
N GLY A 57 -0.89 7.77 -10.60
CA GLY A 57 0.03 8.91 -10.71
C GLY A 57 1.43 8.57 -10.19
N ALA A 58 1.51 7.87 -9.05
CA ALA A 58 2.78 7.44 -8.48
C ALA A 58 3.51 6.42 -9.36
N GLN A 59 2.79 5.46 -9.96
CA GLN A 59 3.35 4.47 -10.89
C GLN A 59 3.83 5.11 -12.19
N ILE A 60 3.08 6.06 -12.76
CA ILE A 60 3.46 6.81 -13.96
C ILE A 60 4.73 7.62 -13.68
N ALA A 61 4.76 8.34 -12.56
CA ALA A 61 5.95 9.08 -12.15
C ALA A 61 7.16 8.12 -11.99
N ASN A 62 6.97 6.99 -11.31
CA ASN A 62 8.03 5.98 -11.14
C ASN A 62 8.56 5.46 -12.49
N LEU A 63 7.70 5.24 -13.49
CA LEU A 63 8.12 4.84 -14.84
C LEU A 63 8.96 5.94 -15.53
N ILE A 64 8.48 7.19 -15.52
CA ILE A 64 9.17 8.33 -16.15
C ILE A 64 10.56 8.51 -15.53
N TYR A 65 10.65 8.55 -14.19
CA TYR A 65 11.90 8.76 -13.48
C TYR A 65 12.82 7.52 -13.44
N SER A 66 12.30 6.33 -13.75
CA SER A 66 13.12 5.13 -13.88
C SER A 66 13.68 4.93 -15.29
N THR A 67 13.33 5.78 -16.25
CA THR A 67 13.77 5.69 -17.65
C THR A 67 15.24 6.15 -17.80
N PRO A 68 16.09 5.41 -18.54
CA PRO A 68 17.53 5.65 -18.53
C PRO A 68 17.92 6.96 -19.24
N VAL A 69 17.05 7.47 -20.12
CA VAL A 69 17.20 8.76 -20.80
C VAL A 69 17.22 9.93 -19.80
N PHE A 70 16.37 9.89 -18.78
CA PHE A 70 16.32 10.92 -17.73
C PHE A 70 17.49 10.79 -16.76
N ILE A 71 17.89 9.56 -16.41
CA ILE A 71 19.03 9.28 -15.52
C ILE A 71 20.34 9.79 -16.15
N ARG A 72 20.54 9.55 -17.46
CA ARG A 72 21.73 9.99 -18.20
C ARG A 72 21.78 11.52 -18.36
N ARG A 73 20.62 12.18 -18.51
CA ARG A 73 20.51 13.64 -18.61
C ARG A 73 20.88 14.37 -17.32
N GLN A 74 20.79 13.68 -16.18
CA GLN A 74 21.10 14.24 -14.86
C GLN A 74 22.56 14.00 -14.42
N ASN A 75 23.47 13.66 -15.34
CA ASN A 75 24.90 13.46 -15.09
C ASN A 75 25.22 12.43 -13.99
N GLY A 76 24.39 11.39 -13.83
CA GLY A 76 24.61 10.37 -12.79
C GLY A 76 24.29 10.84 -11.36
N ASN A 77 23.89 12.11 -11.17
CA ASN A 77 23.24 12.55 -9.96
C ASN A 77 21.81 12.00 -10.00
N CYS A 78 21.60 10.78 -9.52
CA CYS A 78 20.26 10.34 -9.14
C CYS A 78 19.66 11.45 -8.26
N LEU A 79 18.45 11.94 -8.51
CA LEU A 79 17.67 12.75 -7.55
C LEU A 79 17.15 11.76 -6.49
N PRO A 80 17.98 11.28 -5.55
CA PRO A 80 17.69 10.05 -4.81
C PRO A 80 16.56 10.33 -3.84
N TRP A 81 16.55 11.55 -3.31
CA TRP A 81 15.50 12.14 -2.52
C TRP A 81 14.15 12.07 -3.24
N PHE A 82 14.06 12.49 -4.50
CA PHE A 82 12.77 12.46 -5.21
C PHE A 82 12.35 11.02 -5.51
N LYS A 83 13.22 10.19 -6.11
CA LYS A 83 12.85 8.81 -6.46
C LYS A 83 12.55 7.96 -5.23
N LEU A 84 13.40 7.99 -4.21
CA LEU A 84 13.27 7.15 -3.02
C LEU A 84 12.18 7.68 -2.07
N LYS A 85 12.14 9.00 -1.78
CA LYS A 85 11.13 9.54 -0.86
C LYS A 85 9.74 9.53 -1.48
N PHE A 86 9.60 9.89 -2.76
CA PHE A 86 8.30 9.86 -3.42
C PHE A 86 7.78 8.43 -3.60
N GLN A 87 8.64 7.48 -4.03
CA GLN A 87 8.23 6.08 -4.17
C GLN A 87 7.86 5.48 -2.80
N THR A 88 8.70 5.67 -1.78
CA THR A 88 8.43 5.12 -0.45
C THR A 88 7.21 5.77 0.19
N GLY A 89 7.09 7.10 0.09
CA GLY A 89 5.97 7.86 0.63
C GLY A 89 4.65 7.52 -0.05
N SER A 90 4.65 7.29 -1.37
CA SER A 90 3.44 6.88 -2.08
C SER A 90 2.97 5.48 -1.68
N VAL A 91 3.89 4.51 -1.54
CA VAL A 91 3.57 3.16 -1.06
C VAL A 91 3.06 3.21 0.39
N MET A 92 3.69 4.01 1.26
CA MET A 92 3.23 4.20 2.63
C MET A 92 1.83 4.79 2.68
N LEU A 93 1.55 5.83 1.89
CA LEU A 93 0.23 6.44 1.86
C LEU A 93 -0.83 5.44 1.41
N LEU A 94 -0.55 4.63 0.38
CA LEU A 94 -1.47 3.59 -0.09
C LEU A 94 -1.71 2.52 0.99
N MET A 95 -0.66 2.07 1.67
CA MET A 95 -0.78 1.14 2.80
C MET A 95 -1.60 1.74 3.94
N TRP A 96 -1.41 3.02 4.26
CA TRP A 96 -2.19 3.71 5.29
C TRP A 96 -3.67 3.78 4.93
N ASN A 97 -3.99 4.01 3.65
CA ASN A 97 -5.36 3.98 3.17
C ASN A 97 -5.97 2.58 3.32
N LEU A 98 -5.26 1.52 2.94
CA LEU A 98 -5.73 0.15 3.08
C LEU A 98 -6.00 -0.21 4.55
N GLU A 99 -5.09 0.12 5.45
CA GLU A 99 -5.27 -0.13 6.88
C GLU A 99 -6.43 0.68 7.46
N ALA A 100 -6.58 1.96 7.09
CA ALA A 100 -7.70 2.79 7.53
C ALA A 100 -9.05 2.17 7.11
N ILE A 101 -9.15 1.69 5.87
CA ILE A 101 -10.34 0.98 5.39
C ILE A 101 -10.62 -0.27 6.23
N MET A 102 -9.58 -1.06 6.53
CA MET A 102 -9.74 -2.26 7.37
C MET A 102 -10.20 -1.90 8.78
N MET A 103 -9.63 -0.86 9.40
CA MET A 103 -10.04 -0.42 10.73
C MET A 103 -11.47 0.09 10.79
N VAL A 104 -11.93 0.88 9.81
CA VAL A 104 -13.33 1.32 9.74
C VAL A 104 -14.26 0.11 9.67
N ARG A 105 -13.89 -0.93 8.91
CA ARG A 105 -14.67 -2.17 8.82
C ARG A 105 -14.67 -2.96 10.12
N VAL A 106 -13.52 -3.10 10.78
CA VAL A 106 -13.44 -3.74 12.10
C VAL A 106 -14.31 -2.98 13.10
N TYR A 107 -14.24 -1.64 13.12
CA TYR A 107 -15.07 -0.82 13.99
C TYR A 107 -16.57 -1.02 13.75
N ALA A 108 -17.00 -1.10 12.49
CA ALA A 108 -18.38 -1.42 12.13
C ALA A 108 -18.77 -2.83 12.62
N LEU A 109 -17.90 -3.82 12.44
CA LEU A 109 -18.14 -5.22 12.81
C LEU A 109 -18.17 -5.46 14.33
N TYR A 110 -17.51 -4.60 15.11
CA TYR A 110 -17.55 -4.61 16.57
C TYR A 110 -18.76 -3.84 17.15
N GLY A 111 -19.76 -3.53 16.33
CA GLY A 111 -21.01 -2.91 16.76
C GLY A 111 -20.87 -1.44 17.11
N ARG A 112 -19.92 -0.72 16.48
CA ARG A 112 -19.68 0.73 16.65
C ARG A 112 -19.46 1.18 18.11
N LYS A 113 -19.03 0.29 18.99
CA LYS A 113 -18.73 0.65 20.38
C LYS A 113 -17.56 1.63 20.42
N LEU A 114 -17.82 2.86 20.88
CA LEU A 114 -16.85 3.97 20.88
C LEU A 114 -15.52 3.61 21.56
N TRP A 115 -15.57 2.79 22.61
CA TRP A 115 -14.37 2.36 23.34
C TRP A 115 -13.41 1.53 22.47
N ILE A 116 -13.94 0.65 21.62
CA ILE A 116 -13.14 -0.17 20.70
C ILE A 116 -12.59 0.70 19.56
N GLY A 117 -13.39 1.65 19.09
CA GLY A 117 -12.93 2.63 18.10
C GLY A 117 -11.78 3.50 18.62
N ALA A 118 -11.89 4.01 19.85
CA ALA A 118 -10.85 4.80 20.49
C ALA A 118 -9.55 4.01 20.66
N LEU A 119 -9.63 2.75 21.10
CA LEU A 119 -8.47 1.87 21.24
C LEU A 119 -7.80 1.60 19.88
N LEU A 120 -8.58 1.32 18.84
CA LEU A 120 -8.06 1.11 17.48
C LEU A 120 -7.38 2.37 16.91
N ILE A 121 -8.00 3.54 17.08
CA ILE A 121 -7.46 4.81 16.60
C ILE A 121 -6.16 5.15 17.34
N PHE A 122 -6.12 4.93 18.65
CA PHE A 122 -4.92 5.15 19.45
C PHE A 122 -3.78 4.24 19.00
N TRP A 123 -4.03 2.93 18.85
CA TRP A 123 -3.05 1.98 18.33
C TRP A 123 -2.52 2.41 16.96
N PHE A 124 -3.43 2.76 16.04
CA PHE A 124 -3.06 3.22 14.70
C PHE A 124 -2.20 4.47 14.73
N ALA A 125 -2.59 5.48 15.51
CA ALA A 125 -1.84 6.72 15.63
C ALA A 125 -0.42 6.46 16.15
N CYS A 126 -0.26 5.58 17.15
CA CYS A 126 1.05 5.18 17.67
C CYS A 126 1.92 4.49 16.60
N CYS A 127 1.36 3.51 15.87
CA CYS A 127 2.08 2.83 14.79
C CYS A 127 2.51 3.83 13.70
N ARG A 128 1.64 4.76 13.31
CA ARG A 128 1.95 5.76 12.28
C ARG A 128 2.97 6.79 12.73
N ALA A 129 2.90 7.23 13.99
CA ALA A 129 3.93 8.08 14.56
C ALA A 129 5.29 7.39 14.52
N SER A 130 5.36 6.09 14.87
CA SER A 130 6.61 5.33 14.79
C SER A 130 7.11 5.17 13.34
N ASP A 131 6.23 4.91 12.38
CA ASP A 131 6.61 4.78 10.97
C ASP A 131 7.21 6.08 10.42
N VAL A 132 6.55 7.21 10.70
CA VAL A 132 7.01 8.54 10.27
C VAL A 132 8.35 8.86 10.92
N TRP A 133 8.52 8.54 12.20
CA TRP A 133 9.78 8.72 12.91
C TRP A 133 10.93 7.91 12.30
N PHE A 134 10.71 6.63 12.03
CA PHE A 134 11.71 5.79 11.36
C PHE A 134 12.02 6.28 9.95
N TRP A 135 11.02 6.79 9.24
CA TRP A 135 11.22 7.36 7.93
C TRP A 135 12.07 8.63 8.00
N THR A 136 11.77 9.59 8.87
CA THR A 136 12.54 10.84 8.95
C THR A 136 14.00 10.60 9.36
N VAL A 137 14.24 9.70 10.32
CA VAL A 137 15.60 9.39 10.83
C VAL A 137 16.37 8.45 9.90
N GLY A 138 15.69 7.51 9.23
CA GLY A 138 16.33 6.48 8.41
C GLY A 138 16.80 6.97 7.04
N ASN A 139 16.28 8.10 6.55
CA ASN A 139 16.57 8.62 5.21
C ASN A 139 18.06 9.01 5.00
N ASP A 140 18.78 9.34 6.06
CA ASP A 140 20.17 9.83 5.95
C ASP A 140 21.20 8.72 5.71
N GLN A 141 20.81 7.44 5.80
CA GLN A 141 21.74 6.31 5.72
C GLN A 141 21.64 5.45 4.45
N LEU A 142 20.85 5.85 3.45
CA LEU A 142 20.72 5.07 2.22
C LEU A 142 21.84 5.40 1.23
N LYS A 143 22.68 4.41 0.93
CA LYS A 143 23.67 4.47 -0.14
C LYS A 143 23.04 3.96 -1.45
N LEU A 144 23.06 4.80 -2.49
CA LEU A 144 22.62 4.44 -3.83
C LEU A 144 23.81 4.26 -4.77
N ASP A 145 23.68 3.30 -5.68
CA ASP A 145 24.62 3.07 -6.77
C ASP A 145 24.42 4.04 -7.95
N MET A 146 25.37 4.09 -8.87
CA MET A 146 25.35 4.92 -10.10
C MET A 146 24.11 4.65 -10.99
N TYR A 147 23.52 3.46 -10.89
CA TYR A 147 22.28 3.08 -11.56
C TYR A 147 21.01 3.42 -10.76
N CYS A 148 21.12 4.22 -9.69
CA CYS A 148 20.04 4.56 -8.76
C CYS A 148 19.36 3.31 -8.16
N ILE A 149 20.15 2.28 -7.86
CA ILE A 149 19.73 1.05 -7.19
C ILE A 149 20.20 1.12 -5.73
N LEU A 150 19.34 0.67 -4.82
CA LEU A 150 19.65 0.60 -3.41
C LEU A 150 20.61 -0.56 -3.15
N THR A 151 21.87 -0.27 -2.80
CA THR A 151 22.90 -1.30 -2.58
C THR A 151 22.99 -1.76 -1.13
N GLN A 152 22.56 -0.92 -0.17
CA GLN A 152 22.47 -1.31 1.23
C GLN A 152 21.14 -0.88 1.84
N VAL A 153 20.38 -1.87 2.30
CA VAL A 153 19.19 -1.66 3.12
C VAL A 153 19.65 -1.50 4.57
N SER A 154 19.47 -0.29 5.13
CA SER A 154 19.82 -0.02 6.53
C SER A 154 19.02 -0.94 7.47
N ALA A 155 19.60 -1.27 8.63
CA ALA A 155 18.90 -2.07 9.64
C ALA A 155 17.55 -1.41 10.03
N THR A 156 17.50 -0.08 10.08
CA THR A 156 16.29 0.71 10.34
C THR A 156 15.16 0.42 9.35
N SER A 157 15.47 0.30 8.04
CA SER A 157 14.46 -0.02 7.03
C SER A 157 13.92 -1.44 7.18
N ARG A 158 14.75 -2.40 7.62
CA ARG A 158 14.30 -3.78 7.88
C ARG A 158 13.33 -3.84 9.06
N TRP A 159 13.63 -3.14 10.15
CA TRP A 159 12.73 -3.04 11.30
C TRP A 159 11.39 -2.39 10.94
N MET A 160 11.43 -1.34 10.12
CA MET A 160 10.22 -0.72 9.61
C MET A 160 9.35 -1.70 8.81
N SER A 161 9.94 -2.44 7.87
CA SER A 161 9.20 -3.44 7.09
C SER A 161 8.58 -4.52 7.98
N LEU A 162 9.30 -4.99 9.00
CA LEU A 162 8.78 -5.97 9.96
C LEU A 162 7.59 -5.42 10.77
N LEU A 163 7.68 -4.19 11.27
CA LEU A 163 6.59 -3.55 12.02
C LEU A 163 5.32 -3.42 11.17
N VAL A 164 5.45 -3.03 9.91
CA VAL A 164 4.32 -2.93 8.96
C VAL A 164 3.69 -4.31 8.73
N VAL A 165 4.50 -5.35 8.51
CA VAL A 165 3.99 -6.72 8.32
C VAL A 165 3.26 -7.23 9.57
N ILE A 166 3.81 -6.99 10.76
CA ILE A 166 3.21 -7.36 12.04
C ILE A 166 1.86 -6.64 12.23
N ASN A 167 1.81 -5.34 12.00
CA ASN A 167 0.58 -4.57 12.14
C ASN A 167 -0.50 -5.06 11.15
N GLN A 168 -0.11 -5.32 9.90
CA GLN A 168 -0.99 -5.85 8.87
C GLN A 168 -1.52 -7.24 9.22
N THR A 169 -0.69 -8.12 9.78
CA THR A 169 -1.12 -9.46 10.24
C THR A 169 -2.06 -9.38 11.42
N ILE A 170 -1.81 -8.48 12.39
CA ILE A 170 -2.69 -8.28 13.55
C ILE A 170 -4.07 -7.79 13.08
N LEU A 171 -4.13 -6.76 12.23
CA LEU A 171 -5.38 -6.22 11.71
C LEU A 171 -6.15 -7.26 10.90
N TRP A 172 -5.44 -8.04 10.09
CA TRP A 172 -6.03 -9.15 9.34
C TRP A 172 -6.58 -10.22 10.27
N PHE A 173 -5.82 -10.64 11.28
CA PHE A 173 -6.24 -11.65 12.25
C PHE A 173 -7.48 -11.21 13.04
N LEU A 174 -7.52 -9.96 13.52
CA LEU A 174 -8.68 -9.40 14.21
C LEU A 174 -9.93 -9.37 13.32
N SER A 175 -9.74 -8.96 12.06
CA SER A 175 -10.80 -8.94 11.05
C SER A 175 -11.32 -10.34 10.76
N TYR A 176 -10.41 -11.31 10.57
CA TYR A 176 -10.73 -12.70 10.27
C TYR A 176 -11.43 -13.40 11.44
N ARG A 177 -10.95 -13.23 12.67
CA ARG A 177 -11.54 -13.84 13.86
C ARG A 177 -12.98 -13.38 14.05
N LYS A 178 -13.22 -12.08 13.94
CA LYS A 178 -14.56 -11.52 14.09
C LYS A 178 -15.45 -11.86 12.90
N TYR A 179 -14.90 -11.92 11.68
CA TYR A 179 -15.60 -12.43 10.51
C TYR A 179 -16.07 -13.88 10.73
N ARG A 180 -15.21 -14.76 11.23
CA ARG A 180 -15.58 -16.15 11.53
C ARG A 180 -16.71 -16.26 12.56
N THR A 181 -16.71 -15.39 13.57
CA THR A 181 -17.83 -15.29 14.53
C THR A 181 -19.10 -14.80 13.85
N ALA A 182 -19.04 -13.73 13.05
CA ALA A 182 -20.21 -13.19 12.33
C ALA A 182 -20.79 -14.17 11.31
N VAL A 183 -19.95 -15.00 10.70
CA VAL A 183 -20.35 -16.10 9.81
C VAL A 183 -21.11 -17.18 10.57
N ARG A 184 -20.63 -17.52 11.77
CA ARG A 184 -21.30 -18.49 12.65
C ARG A 184 -22.69 -18.01 13.08
N ASP A 185 -22.84 -16.70 13.27
CA ASP A 185 -24.08 -16.08 13.74
C ASP A 185 -25.07 -15.72 12.59
N GLN A 186 -24.79 -16.11 11.33
CA GLN A 186 -25.60 -15.83 10.12
C GLN A 186 -25.78 -14.33 9.76
N TRP A 187 -24.95 -13.41 10.26
CA TRP A 187 -25.01 -11.96 9.96
C TRP A 187 -24.38 -11.54 8.61
N ILE A 188 -24.06 -12.48 7.71
CA ILE A 188 -23.13 -12.28 6.58
C ILE A 188 -23.71 -11.40 5.46
N GLU A 189 -25.03 -11.32 5.30
CA GLU A 189 -25.65 -10.61 4.17
C GLU A 189 -25.28 -9.11 4.09
N GLN A 190 -24.85 -8.49 5.19
CA GLN A 190 -24.65 -7.04 5.25
C GLN A 190 -23.31 -6.51 4.68
N SER A 191 -22.33 -7.35 4.30
CA SER A 191 -21.05 -6.82 3.79
C SER A 191 -20.30 -7.69 2.74
N PRO A 192 -20.76 -7.74 1.48
CA PRO A 192 -20.06 -8.46 0.40
C PRO A 192 -18.60 -7.99 0.21
N VAL A 193 -18.32 -6.72 0.52
CA VAL A 193 -16.99 -6.11 0.44
C VAL A 193 -15.98 -6.73 1.43
N LEU A 194 -16.46 -7.29 2.55
CA LEU A 194 -15.60 -7.94 3.55
C LEU A 194 -15.01 -9.25 3.03
N ARG A 195 -15.80 -10.02 2.28
CA ARG A 195 -15.36 -11.29 1.67
C ARG A 195 -14.26 -11.07 0.63
N THR A 196 -14.40 -10.03 -0.19
CA THR A 196 -13.40 -9.66 -1.21
C THR A 196 -12.07 -9.31 -0.55
N VAL A 197 -12.07 -8.47 0.48
CA VAL A 197 -10.82 -8.03 1.11
C VAL A 197 -10.15 -9.12 1.95
N ILE A 198 -10.91 -9.99 2.63
CA ILE A 198 -10.31 -11.14 3.32
C ILE A 198 -9.64 -12.06 2.30
N ARG A 199 -10.29 -12.34 1.17
CA ARG A 199 -9.70 -13.14 0.09
C ARG A 199 -8.40 -12.52 -0.42
N ASP A 200 -8.43 -11.24 -0.78
CA ASP A 200 -7.29 -10.56 -1.39
C ASP A 200 -6.10 -10.45 -0.40
N ASN A 201 -6.37 -10.21 0.89
CA ASN A 201 -5.34 -10.23 1.94
C ASN A 201 -4.83 -11.64 2.27
N SER A 202 -5.64 -12.67 2.07
CA SER A 202 -5.20 -14.06 2.28
C SER A 202 -4.19 -14.46 1.21
N TRP A 203 -4.38 -13.99 -0.03
CA TRP A 203 -3.41 -14.18 -1.10
C TRP A 203 -2.08 -13.51 -0.83
N THR A 204 -2.08 -12.28 -0.28
CA THR A 204 -0.82 -11.60 0.06
C THR A 204 -0.08 -12.29 1.20
N LEU A 205 -0.77 -12.81 2.21
CA LEU A 205 -0.15 -13.61 3.27
C LEU A 205 0.41 -14.94 2.74
N LEU A 206 -0.34 -15.63 1.87
CA LEU A 206 0.12 -16.86 1.23
C LEU A 206 1.37 -16.63 0.39
N VAL A 207 1.47 -15.51 -0.33
CA VAL A 207 2.67 -15.17 -1.10
C VAL A 207 3.84 -14.80 -0.20
N LEU A 208 3.59 -14.13 0.93
CA LEU A 208 4.63 -13.74 1.88
C LEU A 208 5.22 -14.93 2.66
N PHE A 209 4.40 -15.92 3.01
CA PHE A 209 4.80 -17.09 3.81
C PHE A 209 4.98 -18.37 2.99
N GLY A 210 4.54 -18.40 1.73
CA GLY A 210 4.61 -19.58 0.86
C GLY A 210 5.83 -19.62 -0.05
N ASN A 211 6.78 -18.70 0.12
CA ASN A 211 8.01 -18.61 -0.67
C ASN A 211 9.26 -19.06 0.11
N ASP A 212 9.05 -19.77 1.23
CA ASP A 212 10.08 -20.52 1.97
C ASP A 212 10.18 -21.96 1.44
#